data_AF-A0A954FT12-F1
#
_entry.id   AF-A0A954FT12-F1
#
_cell.length_a   1.000
_cell.length_b   1.000
_cell.length_c   1.000
_cell.angle_alpha   90.00
_cell.angle_beta   90.00
_cell.angle_gamma   90.00
#
_symmetry.space_group_name_H-M   'P 1'
#
loop_
_entity.id
_entity.type
_entity.pdbx_description
1 polymer ?
#
loop_
_entity_poly.entity_id
_entity_poly.type
_entity_poly.pdbx_seq_one_letter_code
_entity_poly.pdbx_strand_id
1 'polypeptide(L)'
;MLGLESLGIAMSPVEKFRAYLETKGVRLTQERELIVAEIFSSYEQFDADQLVERMAAQKTGRRVSRSTVYRTIGWLEEAGMLRKIGQNNDRDVYQPESE
;
A
#
# COMPACT_ATOMS: atom_id res chain seq x y z
N MET A 1 -29.95 -10.39 -9.95
CA MET A 1 -28.84 -9.47 -10.29
C MET A 1 -27.58 -10.17 -9.83
N LEU A 2 -26.86 -10.83 -10.73
CA LEU A 2 -25.64 -11.57 -10.37
C LEU A 2 -24.57 -10.55 -10.01
N GLY A 3 -24.20 -10.48 -8.73
CA GLY A 3 -23.08 -9.69 -8.27
C GLY A 3 -21.81 -10.22 -8.92
N LEU A 4 -21.05 -9.33 -9.55
CA LEU A 4 -19.74 -9.61 -10.14
C LEU A 4 -18.69 -10.13 -9.13
N GLU A 5 -19.06 -10.23 -7.85
CA GLU A 5 -18.23 -10.76 -6.76
C GLU A 5 -17.98 -12.28 -6.86
N SER A 6 -18.68 -13.02 -7.74
CA SER A 6 -18.65 -14.49 -7.77
C SER A 6 -17.80 -15.14 -8.89
N LEU A 7 -17.13 -14.38 -9.74
CA LEU A 7 -16.13 -14.94 -10.66
C LEU A 7 -14.80 -14.95 -9.93
N GLY A 8 -14.40 -16.10 -9.36
CA GLY A 8 -13.26 -16.30 -8.45
C GLY A 8 -11.87 -15.86 -8.96
N ILE A 9 -11.73 -14.58 -9.28
CA ILE A 9 -10.51 -13.87 -9.63
C ILE A 9 -10.29 -12.93 -8.45
N ALA A 10 -9.39 -13.30 -7.54
CA ALA A 10 -9.00 -12.42 -6.44
C ALA A 10 -8.41 -11.13 -7.04
N MET A 11 -8.92 -9.97 -6.63
CA MET A 11 -8.35 -8.69 -7.03
C MET A 11 -6.95 -8.54 -6.46
N SER A 12 -5.98 -8.14 -7.28
CA SER A 12 -4.64 -7.82 -6.80
C SER A 12 -4.66 -6.67 -5.77
N PRO A 13 -3.65 -6.54 -4.91
CA PRO A 13 -3.54 -5.41 -3.99
C PRO A 13 -3.64 -4.05 -4.70
N VAL A 14 -3.05 -3.92 -5.90
CA VAL A 14 -3.12 -2.68 -6.68
C VAL A 14 -4.56 -2.38 -7.13
N GLU A 15 -5.33 -3.39 -7.54
CA GLU A 15 -6.73 -3.22 -7.93
C GLU A 15 -7.63 -2.88 -6.73
N LYS A 16 -7.41 -3.54 -5.58
CA LYS A 16 -8.11 -3.22 -4.32
C LYS A 16 -7.86 -1.77 -3.91
N PHE A 17 -6.60 -1.33 -3.96
CA PHE A 17 -6.24 0.04 -3.64
C PHE A 17 -6.77 1.07 -4.65
N ARG A 18 -6.81 0.71 -5.94
CA ARG A 18 -7.44 1.55 -6.99
C ARG A 18 -8.91 1.81 -6.67
N ALA A 19 -9.66 0.74 -6.43
CA ALA A 19 -11.08 0.82 -6.10
C ALA A 19 -11.30 1.70 -4.85
N TYR A 20 -10.47 1.53 -3.83
CA TYR A 20 -10.51 2.38 -2.64
C TYR A 20 -10.27 3.87 -2.96
N LEU A 21 -9.20 4.20 -3.69
CA LEU A 21 -8.87 5.60 -4.01
C LEU A 21 -9.95 6.27 -4.87
N GLU A 22 -10.62 5.52 -5.76
CA GLU A 22 -11.75 6.01 -6.54
C GLU A 22 -12.90 6.48 -5.64
N THR A 23 -13.19 5.76 -4.53
CA THR A 23 -14.19 6.21 -3.54
C THR A 23 -13.83 7.53 -2.87
N LYS A 24 -12.55 7.89 -2.85
CA LYS A 24 -12.02 9.15 -2.29
C LYS A 24 -11.85 10.25 -3.34
N GLY A 25 -12.17 9.98 -4.61
CA GLY A 25 -11.89 10.90 -5.73
C GLY A 25 -10.39 11.14 -5.96
N VAL A 26 -9.53 10.22 -5.50
CA VAL A 26 -8.08 10.31 -5.62
C VAL A 26 -7.62 9.42 -6.77
N ARG A 27 -6.79 9.95 -7.66
CA ARG A 27 -6.19 9.16 -8.75
C ARG A 27 -5.12 8.21 -8.21
N LEU A 28 -5.13 6.95 -8.63
CA LEU A 28 -3.97 6.07 -8.48
C LEU A 28 -2.85 6.52 -9.44
N THR A 29 -1.70 6.89 -8.89
CA THR A 29 -0.51 7.27 -9.66
C THR A 29 0.48 6.12 -9.70
N GLN A 30 1.37 6.10 -10.68
CA GLN A 30 2.40 5.05 -10.79
C GLN A 30 3.30 4.97 -9.55
N GLU A 31 3.59 6.09 -8.89
CA GLU A 31 4.35 6.09 -7.62
C GLU A 31 3.61 5.34 -6.51
N ARG A 32 2.29 5.50 -6.45
CA ARG A 32 1.44 4.76 -5.49
C ARG A 32 1.35 3.28 -5.85
N GLU A 33 1.29 2.95 -7.14
CA GLU A 33 1.33 1.55 -7.61
C GLU A 33 2.64 0.87 -7.20
N LEU A 34 3.78 1.55 -7.36
CA LEU A 34 5.09 1.03 -6.94
C LEU A 34 5.15 0.81 -5.41
N ILE A 35 4.60 1.73 -4.62
CA ILE A 35 4.52 1.57 -3.16
C ILE A 35 3.68 0.33 -2.79
N VAL A 36 2.51 0.17 -3.39
CA VAL A 36 1.64 -0.99 -3.13
C VAL A 36 2.33 -2.29 -3.55
N ALA A 37 2.94 -2.32 -4.73
CA ALA A 37 3.67 -3.48 -5.20
C ALA A 37 4.81 -3.87 -4.25
N GLU A 38 5.58 -2.89 -3.76
CA GLU A 38 6.65 -3.14 -2.78
C GLU A 38 6.11 -3.69 -1.46
N ILE A 39 5.10 -3.04 -0.88
CA ILE A 39 4.49 -3.43 0.41
C ILE A 39 3.96 -4.86 0.37
N PHE A 40 3.32 -5.26 -0.74
CA PHE A 40 2.71 -6.58 -0.87
C PHE A 40 3.64 -7.60 -1.54
N SER A 41 4.90 -7.24 -1.83
CA SER A 41 5.89 -8.19 -2.35
C SER A 41 6.46 -9.11 -1.27
N SER A 42 6.51 -8.63 -0.02
CA SER A 42 6.84 -9.41 1.17
C SER A 42 5.84 -9.07 2.27
N TYR A 43 5.25 -10.08 2.93
CA TYR A 43 4.35 -9.88 4.08
C TYR A 43 5.12 -9.46 5.36
N GLU A 44 6.23 -8.74 5.18
CA GLU A 44 7.12 -8.31 6.24
C GLU A 44 6.53 -7.10 6.96
N GLN A 45 6.83 -7.01 8.25
CA GLN A 45 6.50 -5.85 9.06
C GLN A 45 7.44 -4.71 8.71
N PHE A 46 6.93 -3.47 8.67
CA PHE A 46 7.74 -2.31 8.35
C PHE A 46 7.26 -1.03 9.05
N ASP A 47 8.18 -0.12 9.30
CA ASP A 47 7.85 1.28 9.56
C ASP A 47 7.95 2.14 8.27
N ALA A 48 7.40 3.36 8.33
CA ALA A 48 7.38 4.24 7.17
C ALA A 48 8.77 4.61 6.63
N ASP A 49 9.79 4.65 7.47
CA ASP A 49 11.15 5.03 7.07
C ASP A 49 11.87 3.89 6.38
N GLN A 50 11.68 2.66 6.86
CA GLN A 50 12.16 1.46 6.19
C GLN A 50 11.59 1.37 4.77
N LEU A 51 10.29 1.64 4.60
CA LEU A 51 9.69 1.67 3.27
C LEU A 51 10.27 2.79 2.40
N VAL A 52 10.53 3.98 2.94
CA VAL A 52 11.20 5.07 2.20
C VAL A 52 12.57 4.63 1.71
N GLU A 53 13.35 3.95 2.54
CA GLU A 53 14.68 3.44 2.18
C GLU A 53 14.59 2.38 1.08
N ARG A 54 13.65 1.43 1.19
CA ARG A 54 13.38 0.43 0.14
C ARG A 54 13.03 1.10 -1.19
N MET A 55 12.10 2.06 -1.17
CA MET A 55 11.70 2.80 -2.37
C MET A 55 12.87 3.60 -2.99
N ALA A 56 13.76 4.16 -2.18
CA ALA A 56 14.93 4.89 -2.65
C ALA A 56 16.00 3.98 -3.28
N ALA A 57 16.09 2.73 -2.83
CA ALA A 57 17.02 1.73 -3.34
C ALA A 57 16.58 1.10 -4.67
N GLN A 58 15.29 1.20 -5.02
CA GLN A 58 14.76 0.66 -6.27
C GLN A 58 15.35 1.35 -7.51
N LYS A 59 15.78 0.57 -8.51
CA LYS A 59 16.33 1.05 -9.79
C LYS A 59 15.25 1.17 -10.87
N THR A 60 14.11 1.76 -10.54
CA THR A 60 12.97 1.93 -11.48
C THR A 60 13.08 3.18 -12.35
N GLY A 61 14.07 4.05 -12.08
CA GLY A 61 14.18 5.37 -12.71
C GLY A 61 13.16 6.39 -12.20
N ARG A 62 12.22 5.97 -11.33
CA ARG A 62 11.19 6.83 -10.75
C ARG A 62 11.42 7.03 -9.27
N ARG A 63 11.65 8.27 -8.87
CA ARG A 63 11.81 8.63 -7.44
C ARG A 63 10.45 8.79 -6.79
N VAL A 64 10.26 8.12 -5.65
CA VAL A 64 9.09 8.28 -4.79
C VAL A 64 9.48 9.16 -3.61
N SER A 65 8.73 10.23 -3.36
CA SER A 65 9.00 11.13 -2.23
C SER A 65 8.55 10.51 -0.90
N ARG A 66 9.20 10.90 0.20
CA ARG A 66 8.80 10.51 1.57
C ARG A 66 7.33 10.86 1.84
N SER A 67 6.89 12.07 1.48
CA SER A 67 5.49 12.46 1.64
C SER A 67 4.51 11.59 0.84
N THR A 68 4.91 11.09 -0.33
CA THR A 68 4.11 10.13 -1.11
C THR A 68 3.99 8.80 -0.36
N VAL A 69 5.09 8.29 0.21
CA VAL A 69 5.08 7.05 1.01
C VAL A 69 4.12 7.18 2.20
N TYR A 70 4.31 8.20 3.04
CA TYR A 70 3.50 8.39 4.26
C TYR A 70 2.01 8.52 3.97
N ARG A 71 1.62 9.32 2.96
CA ARG A 71 0.20 9.43 2.56
C ARG A 71 -0.37 8.12 2.04
N THR A 72 0.44 7.35 1.31
CA THR A 72 0.00 6.06 0.76
C THR A 72 -0.19 5.04 1.86
N ILE A 73 0.70 4.99 2.87
CA ILE A 73 0.51 4.16 4.07
C ILE A 73 -0.81 4.51 4.76
N GLY A 74 -1.09 5.80 5.01
CA GLY A 74 -2.33 6.20 5.67
C GLY A 74 -3.59 5.79 4.90
N TRP A 75 -3.58 5.91 3.57
CA TRP A 75 -4.71 5.42 2.76
C TRP A 75 -4.83 3.90 2.74
N LEU A 76 -3.72 3.16 2.77
CA LEU A 76 -3.76 1.70 2.85
C LEU A 76 -4.25 1.21 4.21
N GLU A 77 -3.88 1.89 5.30
CA GLU A 77 -4.43 1.64 6.64
C GLU A 77 -5.94 1.93 6.69
N GLU A 78 -6.37 3.09 6.18
CA GLU A 78 -7.79 3.45 6.12
C GLU A 78 -8.60 2.48 5.23
N ALA A 79 -7.99 1.96 4.17
CA ALA A 79 -8.57 0.92 3.32
C ALA A 79 -8.62 -0.48 3.98
N GLY A 80 -8.06 -0.63 5.18
CA GLY A 80 -7.95 -1.92 5.87
C GLY A 80 -6.98 -2.89 5.21
N MET A 81 -6.06 -2.39 4.37
CA MET A 81 -5.05 -3.18 3.67
C MET A 81 -3.74 -3.29 4.44
N LEU A 82 -3.51 -2.35 5.37
CA LEU A 82 -2.44 -2.41 6.38
C LEU A 82 -3.05 -2.42 7.77
N ARG A 83 -2.40 -3.14 8.68
CA ARG A 83 -2.70 -3.09 10.11
C ARG A 83 -1.51 -2.52 10.87
N LYS A 84 -1.77 -1.51 11.70
CA LYS A 84 -0.81 -1.07 12.71
C LYS A 84 -0.74 -2.12 13.82
N ILE A 85 0.43 -2.73 13.99
CA ILE A 85 0.65 -3.84 14.92
C ILE A 85 1.42 -3.41 16.18
N GLY A 86 1.92 -2.19 16.22
CA GLY A 86 2.63 -1.66 17.37
C GLY A 86 3.41 -0.39 17.05
N GLN A 87 4.34 -0.08 17.95
CA GLN A 87 5.29 1.01 17.80
C GLN A 87 6.69 0.55 18.18
N ASN A 88 7.69 1.03 17.45
CA ASN A 88 9.10 0.83 17.73
C ASN A 88 9.83 2.17 17.60
N ASN A 89 10.54 2.62 18.65
CA ASN A 89 11.21 3.93 18.68
C ASN A 89 10.29 5.09 18.25
N ASP A 90 9.08 5.15 18.81
CA ASP A 90 8.02 6.14 18.49
C ASP A 90 7.53 6.13 17.03
N ARG A 91 7.85 5.08 16.27
CA ARG A 91 7.37 4.88 14.89
C ARG A 91 6.36 3.76 14.83
N ASP A 92 5.29 4.01 14.09
CA ASP A 92 4.26 3.02 13.85
C ASP A 92 4.80 1.89 12.96
N VAL A 93 4.55 0.65 13.38
CA VAL A 93 4.89 -0.56 12.63
C VAL A 93 3.63 -1.13 12.00
N TYR A 94 3.69 -1.38 10.71
CA TYR A 94 2.60 -1.87 9.89
C TYR A 94 2.88 -3.28 9.39
N GLN A 95 1.81 -4.05 9.17
CA GLN A 95 1.84 -5.34 8.51
C GLN A 95 0.80 -5.36 7.37
N PRO A 96 1.12 -5.88 6.18
CA PRO A 96 0.14 -6.13 5.13
C PRO A 96 -0.87 -7.19 5.56
N GLU A 97 -2.16 -6.94 5.32
CA GLU A 97 -3.19 -7.96 5.50
C GLU A 97 -2.95 -9.12 4.51
N SER A 98 -2.99 -10.35 5.01
CA SER A 98 -3.02 -11.56 4.19
C SER A 98 -4.43 -11.72 3.60
N GLU A 99 -4.54 -12.08 2.33
CA GLU A 99 -5.84 -12.45 1.73
C GLU A 99 -6.48 -13.65 2.40
#